data_AF-A0A6P0VA05-F1
#
_entry.id   AF-A0A6P0VA05-F1
#
_cell.length_a   1.000
_cell.length_b   1.000
_cell.length_c   1.000
_cell.angle_alpha   90.00
_cell.angle_beta   90.00
_cell.angle_gamma   90.00
#
_symmetry.space_group_name_H-M   'P 1'
#
loop_
_entity.id
_entity.type
_entity.pdbx_description
1 polymer ?
#
loop_
_entity_poly.entity_id
_entity_poly.type
_entity_poly.pdbx_seq_one_letter_code
_entity_poly.pdbx_strand_id
1 'polypeptide(L)'
;MVTQAKLVVLNKRELENYLLSPRAIAKFIQLKHQLVGNKENKVVEIAEIEQAIDTCTEQLKDVAIERRVAKTSCPPIYLNRDAVLNSDAEISLIDKLKEEYNRQKQQLTQLEQKLETIVQEQTKLVESDWATKKRDLVPGDLLLDKVCQSFGVRFKKEKDSVRLASFMEKSEIDSEITEILDSFVEAIQ
;
A
#
# COMPACT_ATOMS: atom_id res chain seq x y z
N MET A 1 13.47 1.43 32.73
CA MET A 1 13.11 0.40 31.73
C MET A 1 13.66 0.84 30.38
N VAL A 2 14.45 -0.01 29.72
CA VAL A 2 14.92 0.26 28.36
C VAL A 2 13.81 -0.17 27.41
N THR A 3 13.11 0.78 26.82
CA THR A 3 12.13 0.52 25.76
C THR A 3 12.90 0.01 24.54
N GLN A 4 12.85 -1.31 24.31
CA GLN A 4 13.36 -1.89 23.07
C GLN A 4 12.34 -1.67 21.94
N ALA A 5 12.82 -1.18 20.80
CA ALA A 5 12.00 -1.08 19.60
C ALA A 5 11.66 -2.50 19.11
N LYS A 6 10.36 -2.77 18.91
CA LYS A 6 9.86 -4.03 18.33
C LYS A 6 9.40 -3.76 16.89
N LEU A 7 9.95 -4.52 15.94
CA LEU A 7 9.46 -4.52 14.56
C LEU A 7 8.26 -5.48 14.46
N VAL A 8 7.14 -4.99 13.96
CA VAL A 8 5.95 -5.78 13.65
C VAL A 8 5.63 -5.60 12.17
N VAL A 9 5.42 -6.70 11.45
CA VAL A 9 5.05 -6.71 10.04
C VAL A 9 3.57 -7.07 9.94
N LEU A 10 2.79 -6.18 9.33
CA LEU A 10 1.35 -6.33 9.18
C LEU A 10 0.99 -7.26 8.01
N ASN A 11 -0.12 -7.99 8.11
CA ASN A 11 -0.58 -8.89 7.05
C ASN A 11 -1.12 -8.14 5.82
N LYS A 12 -1.95 -7.11 6.03
CA LYS A 12 -2.48 -6.29 4.93
C LYS A 12 -1.42 -5.32 4.41
N ARG A 13 -1.53 -4.98 3.12
CA ARG A 13 -0.55 -4.18 2.39
C ARG A 13 -0.34 -2.79 3.00
N GLU A 14 -1.42 -2.14 3.42
CA GLU A 14 -1.42 -0.77 3.92
C GLU A 14 -2.34 -0.66 5.15
N LEU A 15 -2.08 0.33 6.01
CA LEU A 15 -2.93 0.59 7.19
C LEU A 15 -4.37 0.91 6.78
N GLU A 16 -4.55 1.53 5.62
CA GLU A 16 -5.84 1.88 5.06
C GLU A 16 -6.70 0.65 4.74
N ASN A 17 -6.10 -0.51 4.44
CA ASN A 17 -6.86 -1.75 4.23
C ASN A 17 -7.56 -2.22 5.54
N TYR A 18 -7.09 -1.80 6.71
CA TYR A 18 -7.77 -2.05 7.99
C TYR A 18 -8.93 -1.10 8.27
N LEU A 19 -9.04 0.01 7.52
CA LEU A 19 -10.10 1.01 7.69
C LEU A 19 -11.35 0.71 6.83
N LEU A 20 -11.39 -0.43 6.15
CA LEU A 20 -12.46 -0.85 5.24
C LEU A 20 -13.71 -1.37 6.00
N SER A 21 -14.19 -0.61 6.98
CA SER A 21 -15.46 -0.86 7.68
C SER A 21 -16.60 -0.12 6.96
N PRO A 22 -17.59 -0.83 6.36
CA PRO A 22 -18.67 -0.18 5.63
C PRO A 22 -19.46 0.83 6.46
N ARG A 23 -19.75 0.51 7.73
CA ARG A 23 -20.46 1.41 8.65
C ARG A 23 -19.63 2.66 8.97
N ALA A 24 -18.34 2.50 9.25
CA ALA A 24 -17.46 3.63 9.55
C ALA A 24 -17.31 4.55 8.33
N ILE A 25 -17.18 3.97 7.13
CA ILE A 25 -17.12 4.70 5.86
C ILE A 25 -18.42 5.47 5.61
N ALA A 26 -19.59 4.86 5.82
CA ALA A 26 -20.88 5.54 5.67
C ALA A 26 -20.98 6.79 6.57
N LYS A 27 -20.63 6.65 7.87
CA LYS A 27 -20.57 7.77 8.82
C LYS A 27 -19.58 8.85 8.40
N PHE A 28 -18.41 8.42 7.92
CA PHE A 28 -17.38 9.33 7.43
C PHE A 28 -17.85 10.14 6.21
N ILE A 29 -18.50 9.50 5.23
CA ILE A 29 -19.06 10.18 4.05
C ILE A 29 -20.15 11.17 4.47
N GLN A 30 -21.04 10.78 5.38
CA GLN A 30 -22.06 11.68 5.92
C GLN A 30 -21.44 12.93 6.56
N LEU A 31 -20.41 12.75 7.39
CA LEU A 31 -19.67 13.88 7.98
C LEU A 31 -19.06 14.78 6.88
N LYS A 32 -18.49 14.19 5.82
CA LYS A 32 -17.88 14.96 4.73
C LYS A 32 -18.91 15.80 3.98
N HIS A 33 -20.12 15.27 3.73
CA HIS A 33 -21.20 16.06 3.16
C HIS A 33 -21.61 17.24 4.04
N GLN A 34 -21.71 17.03 5.35
CA GLN A 34 -22.03 18.09 6.31
C GLN A 34 -20.97 19.21 6.29
N LEU A 35 -19.68 18.85 6.23
CA LEU A 35 -18.58 19.81 6.20
C LEU A 35 -18.53 20.66 4.91
N VAL A 36 -19.05 20.13 3.79
CA VAL A 36 -19.11 20.85 2.50
C VAL A 36 -20.37 21.73 2.40
N GLY A 37 -21.23 21.73 3.44
CA GLY A 37 -22.45 22.52 3.47
C GLY A 37 -23.59 21.93 2.62
N ASN A 38 -23.47 20.66 2.23
CA ASN A 38 -24.57 19.96 1.56
C ASN A 38 -25.66 19.67 2.63
N LYS A 39 -26.74 20.44 2.60
CA LYS A 39 -27.82 20.39 3.61
C LYS A 39 -28.73 19.17 3.46
N GLU A 40 -28.62 18.44 2.36
CA GLU A 40 -29.27 17.15 2.22
C GLU A 40 -28.53 16.14 3.09
N ASN A 41 -29.17 15.73 4.19
CA ASN A 41 -28.77 14.56 4.97
C ASN A 41 -28.97 13.31 4.11
N LYS A 42 -28.12 13.12 3.10
CA LYS A 42 -28.08 11.88 2.33
C LYS A 42 -27.57 10.80 3.26
N VAL A 43 -28.49 9.97 3.74
CA VAL A 43 -28.15 8.74 4.43
C VAL A 43 -27.55 7.81 3.38
N VAL A 44 -26.34 7.31 3.65
CA VAL A 44 -25.67 6.34 2.79
C VAL A 44 -25.86 4.98 3.42
N GLU A 45 -26.50 4.07 2.70
CA GLU A 45 -26.81 2.74 3.21
C GLU A 45 -25.54 1.88 3.27
N ILE A 46 -25.43 1.04 4.30
CA ILE A 46 -24.24 0.19 4.49
C ILE A 46 -24.04 -0.75 3.29
N ALA A 47 -25.13 -1.28 2.74
CA ALA A 47 -25.10 -2.15 1.56
C ALA A 47 -24.56 -1.42 0.31
N GLU A 48 -24.82 -0.12 0.15
CA GLU A 48 -24.27 0.67 -0.96
C GLU A 48 -22.75 0.83 -0.81
N ILE A 49 -22.26 0.99 0.43
CA ILE A 49 -20.82 1.04 0.70
C ILE A 49 -20.16 -0.30 0.39
N GLU A 50 -20.75 -1.42 0.81
CA GLU A 50 -20.22 -2.76 0.51
C GLU A 50 -20.12 -3.00 -1.00
N GLN A 51 -21.18 -2.68 -1.73
CA GLN A 51 -21.19 -2.78 -3.19
C GLN A 51 -20.15 -1.85 -3.83
N ALA A 52 -19.99 -0.63 -3.31
CA ALA A 52 -18.98 0.31 -3.80
C ALA A 52 -17.56 -0.21 -3.53
N ILE A 53 -17.28 -0.76 -2.35
CA ILE A 53 -15.99 -1.37 -2.01
C ILE A 53 -15.67 -2.49 -2.99
N ASP A 54 -16.60 -3.42 -3.23
CA ASP A 54 -16.36 -4.54 -4.12
C ASP A 54 -16.16 -4.07 -5.57
N THR A 55 -17.00 -3.16 -6.06
CA THR A 55 -16.88 -2.58 -7.41
C THR A 55 -15.54 -1.87 -7.59
N CYS A 56 -15.17 -1.01 -6.66
CA CYS A 56 -13.89 -0.28 -6.71
C CYS A 56 -12.69 -1.21 -6.57
N THR A 57 -12.81 -2.30 -5.79
CA THR A 57 -11.76 -3.32 -5.68
C THR A 57 -11.53 -4.02 -7.01
N GLU A 58 -12.59 -4.44 -7.71
CA GLU A 58 -12.47 -5.05 -9.04
C GLU A 58 -11.81 -4.10 -10.05
N GLN A 59 -12.20 -2.83 -10.04
CA GLN A 59 -11.60 -1.79 -10.89
C GLN A 59 -10.11 -1.52 -10.60
N LEU A 60 -9.61 -1.94 -9.44
CA LEU A 60 -8.23 -1.73 -9.00
C LEU A 60 -7.34 -2.96 -9.22
N LYS A 61 -7.84 -4.03 -9.86
CA LYS A 61 -7.07 -5.24 -10.14
C LYS A 61 -5.79 -4.94 -10.92
N ASP A 62 -5.91 -4.22 -12.03
CA ASP A 62 -4.78 -3.89 -12.88
C ASP A 62 -3.77 -3.01 -12.15
N VAL A 63 -4.23 -2.07 -11.33
CA VAL A 63 -3.36 -1.22 -10.49
C VAL A 63 -2.58 -2.06 -9.48
N ALA A 64 -3.19 -3.09 -8.89
CA ALA A 64 -2.50 -4.01 -7.97
C ALA A 64 -1.41 -4.81 -8.68
N ILE A 65 -1.66 -5.26 -9.92
CA ILE A 65 -0.69 -5.95 -10.78
C ILE A 65 0.44 -4.99 -11.13
N GLU A 66 0.13 -3.81 -11.69
CA GLU A 66 1.09 -2.79 -12.09
C GLU A 66 2.04 -2.42 -10.96
N ARG A 67 1.52 -2.20 -9.74
CA ARG A 67 2.35 -1.88 -8.57
C ARG A 67 3.26 -3.02 -8.14
N ARG A 68 2.83 -4.29 -8.28
CA ARG A 68 3.67 -5.46 -7.98
C ARG A 68 4.75 -5.67 -9.03
N VAL A 69 4.39 -5.51 -10.30
CA VAL A 69 5.35 -5.54 -11.42
C VAL A 69 6.39 -4.45 -11.20
N ALA A 70 5.98 -3.19 -11.06
CA ALA A 70 6.90 -2.06 -10.87
C ALA A 70 7.83 -2.25 -9.67
N LYS A 71 7.32 -2.76 -8.53
CA LYS A 71 8.16 -3.06 -7.35
C LYS A 71 9.27 -4.07 -7.66
N THR A 72 9.01 -5.02 -8.54
CA THR A 72 9.92 -6.13 -8.88
C THR A 72 10.83 -5.77 -10.05
N SER A 73 10.31 -5.08 -11.07
CA SER A 73 11.03 -4.76 -12.30
C SER A 73 11.83 -3.46 -12.22
N CYS A 74 11.48 -2.55 -11.30
CA CYS A 74 12.14 -1.26 -11.14
C CYS A 74 12.85 -1.12 -9.77
N PRO A 75 13.72 -2.07 -9.37
CA PRO A 75 14.50 -1.90 -8.15
C PRO A 75 15.49 -0.74 -8.33
N PRO A 76 15.81 0.00 -7.26
CA PRO A 76 16.83 1.03 -7.35
C PRO A 76 18.19 0.41 -7.67
N ILE A 77 18.87 0.94 -8.68
CA ILE A 77 20.24 0.54 -9.05
C ILE A 77 21.19 1.61 -8.52
N TYR A 78 21.99 1.23 -7.53
CA TYR A 78 22.95 2.12 -6.89
C TYR A 78 24.37 1.89 -7.43
N LEU A 79 25.13 2.98 -7.48
CA LEU A 79 26.58 2.96 -7.71
C LEU A 79 27.27 2.29 -6.52
N ASN A 80 28.10 1.28 -6.79
CA ASN A 80 28.99 0.72 -5.80
C ASN A 80 30.24 1.62 -5.67
N ARG A 81 30.15 2.61 -4.78
CA ARG A 81 31.24 3.56 -4.55
C ARG A 81 32.50 2.88 -4.01
N ASP A 82 32.36 1.83 -3.20
CA ASP A 82 33.49 1.12 -2.63
C ASP A 82 34.28 0.37 -3.70
N ALA A 83 33.62 -0.22 -4.70
CA ALA A 83 34.29 -0.83 -5.85
C ALA A 83 35.13 0.18 -6.64
N VAL A 84 34.70 1.44 -6.70
CA VAL A 84 35.42 2.52 -7.39
C VAL A 84 36.56 3.08 -6.53
N LEU A 85 36.34 3.27 -5.23
CA LEU A 85 37.28 3.96 -4.34
C LEU A 85 38.33 3.05 -3.71
N ASN A 86 38.01 1.78 -3.49
CA ASN A 86 38.84 0.83 -2.73
C ASN A 86 39.42 -0.31 -3.59
N SER A 87 39.32 -0.24 -4.92
CA SER A 87 39.94 -1.23 -5.81
C SER A 87 41.45 -1.02 -5.95
N ASP A 88 42.18 -2.10 -6.27
CA ASP A 88 43.64 -2.14 -6.38
C ASP A 88 44.25 -1.00 -7.23
N ALA A 89 45.47 -0.63 -6.89
CA ALA A 89 46.16 0.57 -7.36
C ALA A 89 46.58 0.57 -8.85
N GLU A 90 46.37 -0.54 -9.56
CA GLU A 90 46.86 -0.71 -10.94
C GLU A 90 45.87 -0.26 -12.03
N ILE A 91 44.60 0.00 -11.68
CA ILE A 91 43.56 0.43 -12.64
C ILE A 91 43.30 1.94 -12.48
N SER A 92 43.17 2.65 -13.60
CA SER A 92 42.83 4.09 -13.58
C SER A 92 41.44 4.33 -13.01
N LEU A 93 41.22 5.49 -12.37
CA LEU A 93 39.89 5.89 -11.87
C LEU A 93 38.83 5.88 -12.98
N ILE A 94 39.21 6.28 -14.19
CA ILE A 94 38.31 6.30 -15.35
C ILE A 94 37.85 4.89 -15.69
N ASP A 95 38.75 3.91 -15.66
CA ASP A 95 38.40 2.54 -16.03
C ASP A 95 37.57 1.87 -14.94
N LYS A 96 37.85 2.14 -13.66
CA LYS A 96 36.99 1.73 -12.53
C LYS A 96 35.56 2.26 -12.66
N LEU A 97 35.41 3.54 -13.03
CA LEU A 97 34.08 4.13 -13.29
C LEU A 97 33.40 3.47 -14.49
N LYS A 98 34.12 3.21 -15.58
CA LYS A 98 33.57 2.51 -16.76
C LYS A 98 33.09 1.10 -16.41
N GLU A 99 33.86 0.34 -15.62
CA GLU A 99 33.48 -0.99 -15.16
C GLU A 99 32.19 -0.94 -14.35
N GLU A 100 32.08 0.00 -13.41
CA GLU A 100 30.88 0.19 -12.61
C GLU A 100 29.67 0.60 -13.47
N TYR A 101 29.84 1.48 -14.46
CA TYR A 101 28.79 1.81 -15.42
C TYR A 101 28.38 0.59 -16.27
N ASN A 102 29.33 -0.24 -16.70
CA ASN A 102 29.05 -1.44 -17.46
C ASN A 102 28.31 -2.48 -16.61
N ARG A 103 28.68 -2.62 -15.34
CA ARG A 103 27.94 -3.46 -14.37
C ARG A 103 26.48 -3.03 -14.27
N GLN A 104 26.21 -1.73 -14.17
CA GLN A 104 24.84 -1.22 -14.12
C GLN A 104 24.07 -1.45 -15.43
N LYS A 105 24.71 -1.23 -16.59
CA LYS A 105 24.12 -1.55 -17.89
C LYS A 105 23.75 -3.04 -17.97
N GLN A 106 24.63 -3.92 -17.54
CA GLN A 106 24.37 -5.36 -17.52
C GLN A 106 23.18 -5.72 -16.62
N GLN A 107 23.07 -5.10 -15.43
CA GLN A 107 21.91 -5.29 -14.56
C GLN A 107 20.61 -4.82 -15.22
N LEU A 108 20.61 -3.67 -15.87
CA LEU A 108 19.45 -3.17 -16.62
C LEU A 108 19.06 -4.11 -17.76
N THR A 109 20.03 -4.57 -18.56
CA THR A 109 19.77 -5.53 -19.64
C THR A 109 19.20 -6.85 -19.11
N GLN A 110 19.69 -7.35 -17.97
CA GLN A 110 19.14 -8.55 -17.35
C GLN A 110 17.71 -8.37 -16.86
N LEU A 111 17.37 -7.19 -16.33
CA LEU A 111 16.00 -6.85 -15.93
C LEU A 111 15.07 -6.75 -17.16
N GLU A 112 15.53 -6.09 -18.22
CA GLU A 112 14.81 -5.97 -19.48
C GLU A 112 14.49 -7.34 -20.07
N GLN A 113 15.47 -8.25 -20.13
CA GLN A 113 15.28 -9.62 -20.62
C GLN A 113 14.27 -10.44 -19.81
N LYS A 114 14.08 -10.11 -18.53
CA LYS A 114 13.15 -10.82 -17.64
C LYS A 114 11.80 -10.13 -17.53
N LEU A 115 11.59 -8.98 -18.17
CA LEU A 115 10.44 -8.12 -17.93
C LEU A 115 9.12 -8.85 -18.22
N GLU A 116 9.03 -9.53 -19.36
CA GLU A 116 7.83 -10.30 -19.72
C GLU A 116 7.54 -11.41 -18.72
N THR A 117 8.56 -12.14 -18.27
CA THR A 117 8.43 -13.19 -17.25
C THR A 117 7.94 -12.60 -15.93
N ILE A 118 8.53 -11.48 -15.48
CA ILE A 118 8.10 -10.79 -14.25
C ILE A 118 6.63 -10.38 -14.36
N VAL A 119 6.20 -9.79 -15.48
CA VAL A 119 4.80 -9.42 -15.69
C VAL A 119 3.89 -10.63 -15.59
N GLN A 120 4.20 -11.72 -16.30
CA GLN A 120 3.39 -12.93 -16.29
C GLN A 120 3.30 -13.57 -14.89
N GLU A 121 4.41 -13.67 -14.17
CA GLU A 121 4.46 -14.23 -12.82
C GLU A 121 3.66 -13.38 -11.84
N GLN A 122 3.86 -12.06 -11.83
CA GLN A 122 3.14 -11.17 -10.92
C GLN A 122 1.64 -11.13 -11.20
N THR A 123 1.23 -11.14 -12.48
CA THR A 123 -0.19 -11.25 -12.85
C THR A 123 -0.78 -12.55 -12.32
N LYS A 124 -0.15 -13.70 -12.56
CA LYS A 124 -0.62 -15.00 -12.06
C LYS A 124 -0.77 -15.03 -10.54
N LEU A 125 0.18 -14.44 -9.80
CA LEU A 125 0.12 -14.36 -8.34
C LEU A 125 -1.05 -13.50 -7.84
N VAL A 126 -1.35 -12.38 -8.52
CA VAL A 126 -2.52 -11.58 -8.15
C VAL A 126 -3.81 -12.34 -8.48
N GLU A 127 -3.86 -12.98 -9.64
CA GLU A 127 -5.04 -13.72 -10.09
C GLU A 127 -5.36 -14.94 -9.22
N SER A 128 -4.36 -15.69 -8.76
CA SER A 128 -4.56 -16.84 -7.88
C SER A 128 -5.17 -16.44 -6.54
N ASP A 129 -4.78 -15.28 -6.02
CA ASP A 129 -5.20 -14.81 -4.69
C ASP A 129 -6.43 -13.90 -4.77
N TRP A 130 -6.84 -13.46 -5.97
CA TRP A 130 -7.84 -12.41 -6.16
C TRP A 130 -9.17 -12.72 -5.48
N ALA A 131 -9.72 -13.92 -5.72
CA ALA A 131 -11.03 -14.29 -5.22
C ALA A 131 -11.14 -14.27 -3.68
N THR A 132 -10.02 -14.50 -2.98
CA THR A 132 -10.00 -14.60 -1.51
C THR A 132 -9.46 -13.36 -0.83
N LYS A 133 -8.53 -12.63 -1.47
CA LYS A 133 -7.76 -11.55 -0.84
C LYS A 133 -7.81 -10.22 -1.60
N LYS A 134 -8.66 -10.05 -2.60
CA LYS A 134 -8.70 -8.83 -3.45
C LYS A 134 -8.63 -7.50 -2.67
N ARG A 135 -9.32 -7.38 -1.53
CA ARG A 135 -9.34 -6.16 -0.70
C ARG A 135 -7.99 -5.85 -0.03
N ASP A 136 -7.18 -6.88 0.24
CA ASP A 136 -5.85 -6.75 0.85
C ASP A 136 -4.75 -6.54 -0.20
N LEU A 137 -5.03 -6.91 -1.45
CA LEU A 137 -4.07 -6.81 -2.57
C LEU A 137 -4.02 -5.41 -3.17
N VAL A 138 -5.15 -4.70 -3.18
CA VAL A 138 -5.24 -3.33 -3.73
C VAL A 138 -4.70 -2.28 -2.75
N PRO A 139 -4.16 -1.15 -3.24
CA PRO A 139 -3.78 -0.03 -2.38
C PRO A 139 -5.00 0.51 -1.63
N GLY A 140 -4.93 0.51 -0.30
CA GLY A 140 -6.06 0.85 0.56
C GLY A 140 -6.40 2.34 0.47
N ASP A 141 -5.39 3.20 0.32
CA ASP A 141 -5.58 4.65 0.16
C ASP A 141 -6.40 5.00 -1.09
N LEU A 142 -6.06 4.36 -2.21
CA LEU A 142 -6.71 4.54 -3.49
C LEU A 142 -8.11 3.91 -3.51
N LEU A 143 -8.28 2.75 -2.86
CA LEU A 143 -9.59 2.12 -2.70
C LEU A 143 -10.54 3.03 -1.91
N LEU A 144 -10.11 3.53 -0.75
CA LEU A 144 -10.92 4.43 0.08
C LEU A 144 -11.29 5.73 -0.67
N ASP A 145 -10.35 6.32 -1.42
CA ASP A 145 -10.64 7.51 -2.22
C ASP A 145 -11.62 7.22 -3.36
N LYS A 146 -11.47 6.10 -4.07
CA LYS A 146 -12.44 5.68 -5.12
C LYS A 146 -13.83 5.44 -4.54
N VAL A 147 -13.93 4.76 -3.40
CA VAL A 147 -15.22 4.54 -2.72
C VAL A 147 -15.83 5.89 -2.36
N CYS A 148 -15.08 6.80 -1.72
CA CYS A 148 -15.55 8.14 -1.39
C CYS A 148 -16.00 8.93 -2.63
N GLN A 149 -15.27 8.83 -3.74
CA GLN A 149 -15.59 9.50 -5.00
C GLN A 149 -16.94 9.04 -5.57
N SER A 150 -17.29 7.77 -5.42
CA SER A 150 -18.62 7.26 -5.83
C SER A 150 -19.78 7.93 -5.08
N PHE A 151 -19.52 8.56 -3.93
CA PHE A 151 -20.48 9.34 -3.17
C PHE A 151 -20.22 10.86 -3.26
N GLY A 152 -19.36 11.31 -4.17
CA GLY A 152 -19.11 12.74 -4.41
C GLY A 152 -18.21 13.41 -3.37
N VAL A 153 -17.46 12.65 -2.57
CA VAL A 153 -16.46 13.17 -1.63
C VAL A 153 -15.07 12.59 -1.93
N ARG A 154 -14.02 13.09 -1.26
CA ARG A 154 -12.64 12.62 -1.45
C ARG A 154 -12.04 12.19 -0.13
N PHE A 155 -11.23 11.13 -0.17
CA PHE A 155 -10.42 10.67 0.94
C PHE A 155 -8.97 11.16 0.77
N LYS A 156 -8.42 11.75 1.82
CA LYS A 156 -7.00 12.16 1.87
C LYS A 156 -6.33 11.49 3.05
N LYS A 157 -5.44 10.53 2.77
CA LYS A 157 -4.76 9.70 3.76
C LYS A 157 -4.19 10.50 4.95
N GLU A 158 -3.55 11.63 4.70
CA GLU A 158 -2.87 12.42 5.73
C GLU A 158 -3.83 13.11 6.69
N LYS A 159 -5.07 13.38 6.25
CA LYS A 159 -6.05 14.18 7.01
C LYS A 159 -7.23 13.35 7.52
N ASP A 160 -7.65 12.38 6.72
CA ASP A 160 -8.93 11.70 6.90
C ASP A 160 -8.79 10.35 7.61
N SER A 161 -7.62 9.70 7.60
CA SER A 161 -7.45 8.35 8.17
C SER A 161 -7.78 8.27 9.66
N VAL A 162 -7.29 9.22 10.47
CA VAL A 162 -7.57 9.28 11.92
C VAL A 162 -9.06 9.52 12.16
N ARG A 163 -9.69 10.37 11.33
CA ARG A 163 -11.11 10.71 11.45
C ARG A 163 -11.99 9.53 11.06
N LEU A 164 -11.66 8.81 9.99
CA LEU A 164 -12.33 7.56 9.62
C LEU A 164 -12.19 6.51 10.71
N ALA A 165 -10.97 6.30 11.23
CA ALA A 165 -10.72 5.36 12.32
C ALA A 165 -11.54 5.68 13.57
N SER A 166 -11.76 6.96 13.90
CA SER A 166 -12.58 7.37 15.05
C SER A 166 -14.05 6.96 14.97
N PHE A 167 -14.56 6.63 13.77
CA PHE A 167 -15.90 6.10 13.60
C PHE A 167 -15.98 4.59 13.79
N MET A 168 -14.86 3.86 13.76
CA MET A 168 -14.85 2.41 13.88
C MET A 168 -15.24 1.96 15.29
N GLU A 169 -16.01 0.87 15.35
CA GLU A 169 -16.31 0.20 16.62
C GLU A 169 -15.23 -0.82 16.95
N LYS A 170 -15.06 -1.16 18.23
CA LYS A 170 -14.02 -2.12 18.68
C LYS A 170 -14.14 -3.47 17.95
N SER A 171 -15.36 -3.93 17.66
CA SER A 171 -15.62 -5.16 16.91
C SER A 171 -15.27 -5.10 15.42
N GLU A 172 -15.05 -3.90 14.88
CA GLU A 172 -14.67 -3.69 13.48
C GLU A 172 -13.15 -3.51 13.31
N ILE A 173 -12.43 -3.31 14.41
CA ILE A 173 -10.98 -3.26 14.41
C ILE A 173 -10.48 -4.69 14.25
N ASP A 174 -9.65 -4.89 13.23
CA ASP A 174 -9.03 -6.18 12.94
C ASP A 174 -8.27 -6.72 14.17
N SER A 175 -8.37 -8.03 14.40
CA SER A 175 -7.77 -8.66 15.58
C SER A 175 -6.26 -8.45 15.60
N GLU A 176 -5.60 -8.43 14.45
CA GLU A 176 -4.16 -8.15 14.35
C GLU A 176 -3.80 -6.79 14.94
N ILE A 177 -4.59 -5.75 14.64
CA ILE A 177 -4.34 -4.40 15.18
C ILE A 177 -4.61 -4.37 16.69
N THR A 178 -5.67 -5.06 17.13
CA THR A 178 -6.02 -5.14 18.56
C THR A 178 -4.92 -5.82 19.36
N GLU A 179 -4.43 -6.97 18.90
CA GLU A 179 -3.34 -7.73 19.52
C GLU A 179 -2.05 -6.91 19.60
N ILE A 180 -1.72 -6.16 18.54
CA ILE A 180 -0.55 -5.29 18.53
C ILE A 180 -0.69 -4.21 19.60
N LEU A 181 -1.83 -3.52 19.67
CA LEU A 181 -2.09 -2.46 20.64
C LEU A 181 -2.04 -2.99 22.08
N ASP A 182 -2.66 -4.14 22.34
CA ASP A 182 -2.65 -4.78 23.66
C ASP A 182 -1.22 -5.14 24.08
N SER A 183 -0.39 -5.67 23.16
CA SER A 183 1.02 -5.98 23.44
C SER A 183 1.87 -4.76 23.81
N PHE A 184 1.50 -3.56 23.35
CA PHE A 184 2.16 -2.32 23.75
C PHE A 184 1.68 -1.81 25.11
N VAL A 185 0.39 -1.98 25.43
CA VAL A 185 -0.17 -1.57 26.73
C VAL A 185 0.40 -2.44 27.86
N GLU A 186 0.49 -3.75 27.65
CA GLU A 186 1.10 -4.68 28.61
C GLU A 186 2.59 -4.40 28.83
N ALA A 187 3.31 -3.94 27.81
CA ALA A 187 4.74 -3.62 27.93
C ALA A 187 5.03 -2.29 28.66
N ILE A 188 4.02 -1.45 28.87
CA ILE A 188 4.13 -0.15 29.56
C ILE A 188 3.75 -0.28 31.05
N GLN A 189 3.02 -1.34 31.43
CA GLN A 189 2.66 -1.67 32.81
C GLN A 189 3.79 -2.41 33.53
#